data_AF-A0A7C2I2T2-F1
#
_entry.id   AF-A0A7C2I2T2-F1
#
_cell.length_a   1.000
_cell.length_b   1.000
_cell.length_c   1.000
_cell.angle_alpha   90.00
_cell.angle_beta   90.00
_cell.angle_gamma   90.00
#
_symmetry.space_group_name_H-M   'P 1'
#
loop_
_entity.id
_entity.type
_entity.pdbx_description
1 polymer ?
#
loop_
_entity_poly.entity_id
_entity_poly.type
_entity_poly.pdbx_seq_one_letter_code
_entity_poly.pdbx_strand_id
1 'polypeptide(L)'
;MDGPADLVVEISSPDSRLRDRGEKFAEYEMGGVREYWLLDPERQQADFYRLDPRGRYRLAEPDQEGWYQSAVVPGFRLKVEWLWQVPPPKVLDAVRALGLLTP
;
A
#
# COMPACT_ATOMS: atom_id res chain seq x y z
N MET A 1 -1.48 -21.24 10.84
CA MET A 1 -1.32 -19.77 10.89
C MET A 1 -2.56 -19.24 11.56
N ASP A 2 -2.39 -18.45 12.62
CA ASP A 2 -3.49 -17.89 13.40
C ASP A 2 -3.80 -16.49 12.85
N GLY A 3 -4.96 -16.34 12.21
CA GLY A 3 -5.49 -15.06 11.76
C GLY A 3 -5.08 -14.60 10.35
N PRO A 4 -5.81 -13.61 9.79
CA PRO A 4 -5.45 -12.98 8.52
C PRO A 4 -4.14 -12.21 8.63
N ALA A 5 -3.52 -11.91 7.49
CA ALA A 5 -2.41 -10.96 7.45
C ALA A 5 -2.88 -9.55 7.85
N ASP A 6 -2.00 -8.79 8.48
CA ASP A 6 -2.29 -7.40 8.84
C ASP A 6 -2.25 -6.48 7.61
N LEU A 7 -1.27 -6.69 6.74
CA LEU A 7 -1.06 -5.98 5.49
C LEU A 7 -0.92 -6.99 4.35
N VAL A 8 -1.64 -6.77 3.26
CA VAL A 8 -1.41 -7.44 1.97
C VAL A 8 -1.06 -6.38 0.93
N VAL A 9 -0.01 -6.63 0.15
CA VAL A 9 0.38 -5.78 -0.98
C VAL A 9 0.31 -6.61 -2.25
N GLU A 10 -0.54 -6.21 -3.18
CA GLU A 10 -0.70 -6.84 -4.49
C GLU A 10 -0.21 -5.90 -5.59
N ILE A 11 0.63 -6.45 -6.48
CA ILE A 11 1.13 -5.75 -7.65
C ILE A 11 0.40 -6.34 -8.86
N SER A 12 -0.58 -5.61 -9.38
CA SER A 12 -1.40 -6.07 -10.49
C SER A 12 -0.64 -6.10 -11.80
N SER A 13 -0.88 -7.17 -12.55
CA SER A 13 -0.58 -7.27 -13.98
C SER A 13 -1.88 -7.15 -14.78
N PRO A 14 -1.82 -6.94 -16.12
CA PRO A 14 -3.02 -6.91 -16.96
C PRO A 14 -4.00 -8.06 -16.73
N ASP A 15 -3.47 -9.27 -16.54
CA ASP A 15 -4.26 -10.48 -16.38
C ASP A 15 -4.84 -10.65 -14.95
N SER A 16 -4.25 -10.00 -13.94
CA SER A 16 -4.70 -10.12 -12.54
C SER A 16 -5.62 -8.99 -12.07
N ARG A 17 -5.63 -7.84 -12.77
CA ARG A 17 -6.40 -6.62 -12.39
C ARG A 17 -7.84 -6.90 -11.95
N LEU A 18 -8.59 -7.68 -12.73
CA LEU A 18 -9.99 -7.98 -12.43
C LEU A 18 -10.13 -8.83 -11.16
N ARG A 19 -9.21 -9.77 -10.95
CA ARG A 19 -9.20 -10.62 -9.75
C ARG A 19 -8.80 -9.82 -8.52
N ASP A 20 -7.76 -8.98 -8.63
CA ASP A 20 -7.23 -8.22 -7.50
C ASP A 20 -8.22 -7.12 -7.01
N ARG A 21 -9.03 -6.57 -7.92
CA ARG A 21 -10.11 -5.61 -7.60
C ARG A 21 -11.47 -6.25 -7.28
N GLY A 22 -11.60 -7.56 -7.46
CA GLY A 22 -12.86 -8.29 -7.32
C GLY A 22 -12.78 -9.36 -6.24
N GLU A 23 -12.36 -10.56 -6.65
CA GLU A 23 -12.31 -11.76 -5.80
C GLU A 23 -11.40 -11.56 -4.59
N LYS A 24 -10.11 -11.24 -4.80
CA LYS A 24 -9.16 -11.05 -3.70
C LYS A 24 -9.54 -9.89 -2.79
N PHE A 25 -10.03 -8.80 -3.36
CA PHE A 25 -10.52 -7.65 -2.59
C PHE A 25 -11.61 -8.08 -1.60
N ALA A 26 -12.61 -8.84 -2.07
CA ALA A 26 -13.69 -9.34 -1.23
C ALA A 26 -13.19 -10.37 -0.21
N GLU A 27 -12.30 -11.29 -0.61
CA GLU A 27 -11.71 -12.29 0.27
C GLU A 27 -10.91 -11.65 1.42
N TYR A 28 -10.09 -10.64 1.13
CA TYR A 28 -9.31 -9.94 2.15
C TYR A 28 -10.20 -9.07 3.05
N GLU A 29 -11.21 -8.40 2.49
CA GLU A 29 -12.20 -7.63 3.26
C GLU A 29 -12.94 -8.55 4.25
N MET A 30 -13.49 -9.66 3.76
CA MET A 30 -14.20 -10.65 4.57
C MET A 30 -13.28 -11.38 5.54
N GLY A 31 -12.03 -11.62 5.14
CA GLY A 31 -11.01 -12.28 5.95
C GLY A 31 -10.48 -11.41 7.09
N GLY A 32 -10.77 -10.10 7.08
CA GLY A 32 -10.35 -9.18 8.15
C GLY A 32 -8.92 -8.64 7.99
N VAL A 33 -8.35 -8.69 6.77
CA VAL A 33 -7.06 -8.07 6.49
C VAL A 33 -7.20 -6.56 6.71
N ARG A 34 -6.42 -6.01 7.64
CA ARG A 34 -6.60 -4.64 8.13
C ARG A 34 -6.17 -3.57 7.13
N GLU A 35 -5.18 -3.88 6.29
CA GLU A 35 -4.68 -2.99 5.25
C GLU A 35 -4.39 -3.76 3.96
N TYR A 36 -4.89 -3.26 2.82
CA TYR A 36 -4.72 -3.89 1.51
C TYR A 36 -4.25 -2.86 0.50
N TRP A 37 -3.09 -3.08 -0.12
CA TRP A 37 -2.52 -2.19 -1.12
C TRP A 37 -2.63 -2.84 -2.49
N LEU A 38 -3.14 -2.08 -3.45
CA LEU A 38 -3.23 -2.50 -4.84
C LEU A 38 -2.41 -1.56 -5.72
N LEU A 39 -1.31 -2.07 -6.25
CA LEU A 39 -0.36 -1.31 -7.05
C LEU A 39 -0.46 -1.72 -8.52
N ASP A 40 -0.69 -0.79 -9.42
CA ASP A 40 -0.71 -1.01 -10.87
C ASP A 40 0.45 -0.23 -11.52
N PRO A 41 1.58 -0.89 -11.83
CA PRO A 41 2.75 -0.22 -12.40
C PRO A 41 2.52 0.37 -13.79
N GLU A 42 1.66 -0.24 -14.62
CA GLU A 42 1.39 0.29 -15.97
C GLU A 42 0.56 1.58 -15.91
N ARG A 43 -0.38 1.65 -14.96
CA ARG A 43 -1.20 2.84 -14.74
C ARG A 43 -0.56 3.85 -13.77
N GLN A 44 0.56 3.49 -13.15
CA GLN A 44 1.19 4.24 -12.06
C GLN A 44 0.19 4.60 -10.96
N GLN A 45 -0.65 3.62 -10.58
CA GLN A 45 -1.71 3.80 -9.60
C GLN A 45 -1.42 2.98 -8.34
N ALA A 46 -1.60 3.60 -7.17
CA ALA A 46 -1.53 2.93 -5.88
C ALA A 46 -2.82 3.22 -5.11
N ASP A 47 -3.64 2.20 -4.92
CA ASP A 47 -4.84 2.28 -4.09
C ASP A 47 -4.55 1.64 -2.73
N PHE A 48 -4.75 2.39 -1.66
CA PHE A 48 -4.55 1.91 -0.30
C PHE A 48 -5.89 1.77 0.39
N TYR A 49 -6.24 0.55 0.81
CA TYR A 49 -7.49 0.25 1.50
C TYR A 49 -7.23 -0.05 2.97
N ARG A 50 -8.06 0.52 3.84
CA ARG A 50 -8.07 0.23 5.28
C ARG A 50 -9.42 -0.34 5.67
N LEU A 51 -9.41 -1.41 6.47
CA LEU A 51 -10.64 -2.01 6.98
C LEU A 51 -11.22 -1.13 8.09
N ASP A 52 -12.44 -0.65 7.90
CA ASP A 52 -13.14 0.14 8.91
C ASP A 52 -13.76 -0.76 10.01
N PRO A 53 -14.21 -0.19 11.15
CA PRO A 53 -14.85 -0.96 12.22
C PRO A 53 -16.14 -1.70 11.82
N ARG A 54 -16.71 -1.43 10.63
CA ARG A 54 -17.86 -2.14 10.07
C ARG A 54 -17.43 -3.30 9.16
N GLY A 55 -16.13 -3.60 9.10
CA GLY A 55 -15.57 -4.65 8.27
C GLY A 55 -15.58 -4.30 6.79
N ARG A 56 -15.52 -3.00 6.43
CA ARG A 56 -15.52 -2.56 5.03
C ARG A 56 -14.26 -1.79 4.69
N TYR A 57 -13.71 -2.05 3.51
CA TYR A 57 -12.58 -1.31 2.99
C TYR A 57 -12.95 0.13 2.62
N ARG A 58 -12.09 1.05 3.05
CA ARG A 58 -12.13 2.47 2.71
C ARG A 58 -10.81 2.86 2.08
N LEU A 59 -10.88 3.63 1.00
CA LEU A 59 -9.69 4.19 0.39
C LEU A 59 -9.04 5.18 1.37
N ALA A 60 -7.73 5.07 1.52
CA ALA A 60 -6.89 5.97 2.28
C ALA A 60 -5.97 6.70 1.31
N GLU A 61 -5.96 8.02 1.41
CA GLU A 61 -5.16 8.88 0.56
C GLU A 61 -3.78 9.12 1.19
N PRO A 62 -2.73 9.27 0.37
CA PRO A 62 -1.48 9.90 0.81
C PRO A 62 -1.73 11.32 1.33
N ASP A 63 -0.78 11.87 2.08
CA ASP A 63 -0.81 13.27 2.47
C ASP A 63 -0.54 14.21 1.28
N GLN A 64 -0.57 15.52 1.55
CA GLN A 64 -0.38 16.56 0.53
C GLN A 64 1.04 16.55 -0.08
N GLU A 65 2.01 15.92 0.59
CA GLU A 65 3.38 15.76 0.12
C GLU A 65 3.61 14.42 -0.62
N GLY A 66 2.54 13.62 -0.76
CA GLY A 66 2.57 12.32 -1.43
C GLY A 66 3.10 11.18 -0.57
N TRP A 67 3.16 11.35 0.75
CA TRP A 67 3.50 10.27 1.67
C TRP A 67 2.27 9.47 2.06
N TYR A 68 2.33 8.16 1.84
CA TYR A 68 1.40 7.21 2.43
C TYR A 68 2.00 6.61 3.71
N GLN A 69 1.25 6.63 4.80
CA GLN A 69 1.62 6.03 6.09
C GLN A 69 0.78 4.77 6.31
N SER A 70 1.44 3.63 6.59
CA SER A 70 0.71 2.41 6.96
C SER A 70 0.00 2.59 8.31
N ALA A 71 -1.20 2.05 8.41
CA ALA A 71 -1.98 1.98 9.65
C ALA A 71 -1.61 0.77 10.51
N VAL A 72 -1.04 -0.27 9.92
CA VAL A 72 -0.77 -1.56 10.61
C VAL A 72 0.71 -1.87 10.80
N VAL A 73 1.60 -1.17 10.08
CA VAL A 73 3.06 -1.24 10.26
C VAL A 73 3.55 0.10 10.85
N PRO A 74 3.74 0.20 12.18
CA PRO A 74 4.11 1.45 12.84
C PRO A 74 5.42 2.02 12.29
N GLY A 75 5.41 3.33 11.98
CA GLY A 75 6.59 4.04 11.46
C GLY A 75 6.89 3.79 9.99
N PHE A 76 6.16 2.88 9.32
CA PHE A 76 6.35 2.66 7.89
C PHE A 76 5.57 3.67 7.06
N ARG A 77 6.32 4.47 6.29
CA ARG A 77 5.79 5.39 5.28
C ARG A 77 6.53 5.24 3.97
N LEU A 78 5.84 5.57 2.89
CA LEU A 78 6.30 5.47 1.52
C LEU A 78 5.92 6.75 0.80
N LYS A 79 6.85 7.35 0.05
CA LYS A 79 6.47 8.39 -0.91
C LYS A 79 5.96 7.72 -2.17
N VAL A 80 4.70 7.92 -2.52
CA VAL A 80 4.02 7.16 -3.58
C VAL A 80 4.74 7.28 -4.92
N GLU A 81 5.29 8.46 -5.22
CA GLU A 81 6.07 8.70 -6.44
C GLU A 81 7.24 7.72 -6.61
N TRP A 82 7.83 7.21 -5.51
CA TRP A 82 8.97 6.31 -5.57
C TRP A 82 8.64 4.96 -6.22
N LEU A 83 7.37 4.54 -6.18
CA LEU A 83 6.92 3.30 -6.82
C LEU A 83 7.09 3.33 -8.34
N TRP A 84 7.10 4.52 -8.95
CA TRP A 84 7.04 4.71 -10.40
C TRP A 84 8.35 5.24 -10.99
N GLN A 85 9.33 5.57 -10.16
CA GLN A 85 10.61 6.10 -10.62
C GLN A 85 11.51 5.02 -11.21
N VAL A 86 12.08 5.31 -12.37
CA VAL A 86 13.09 4.47 -13.03
C VAL A 86 14.28 5.36 -13.40
N PRO A 87 15.44 5.25 -12.71
CA PRO A 87 15.72 4.33 -11.60
C PRO A 87 14.97 4.72 -10.31
N PRO A 88 14.76 3.78 -9.36
CA PRO A 88 14.23 4.11 -8.05
C PRO A 88 15.16 5.08 -7.30
N PRO A 89 14.68 5.79 -6.26
CA PRO A 89 15.51 6.69 -5.48
C PRO A 89 16.72 5.94 -4.91
N LYS A 90 17.86 6.61 -4.87
CA LYS A 90 19.05 6.05 -4.20
C LYS A 90 18.70 5.82 -2.74
N VAL A 91 19.17 4.71 -2.18
CA VAL A 91 18.92 4.34 -0.78
C VAL A 91 19.21 5.50 0.17
N LEU A 92 20.33 6.20 -0.03
CA LEU A 92 20.70 7.34 0.83
C LEU A 92 19.69 8.50 0.76
N ASP A 93 19.14 8.78 -0.43
CA ASP A 93 18.16 9.85 -0.61
C ASP A 93 16.81 9.46 0.02
N ALA A 94 16.41 8.19 -0.12
CA ALA A 94 15.21 7.67 0.55
C ALA A 94 15.33 7.69 2.08
N VAL A 95 16.46 7.24 2.63
CA VAL A 95 16.70 7.23 4.09
C VAL A 95 16.75 8.66 4.65
N ARG A 96 17.34 9.63 3.91
CA ARG A 96 17.27 11.06 4.27
C ARG A 96 15.84 11.57 4.29
N ALA A 97 15.06 11.31 3.23
CA ALA A 97 13.67 11.74 3.13
C ALA A 97 12.79 11.12 4.23
N LEU A 98 13.10 9.88 4.64
CA LEU A 98 12.44 9.22 5.76
C LEU A 98 12.81 9.82 7.12
N GLY A 99 13.86 10.65 7.22
CA GLY A 99 14.36 11.20 8.47
C GLY A 99 15.09 10.17 9.35
N LEU A 100 15.57 9.09 8.74
CA LEU A 100 16.25 7.99 9.46
C LEU A 100 17.75 8.20 9.62
N LEU A 101 18.28 9.29 9.06
CA LEU A 101 19.63 9.76 9.36
C LEU A 101 19.50 10.86 10.40
N THR A 102 19.98 10.60 11.61
CA THR A 102 20.36 11.67 12.52
C THR A 102 21.56 12.43 11.96
N PRO A 103 21.69 13.73 12.25
CA PRO A 103 22.91 14.49 11.95
C PRO A 103 24.15 13.89 12.61
#